data_AF-A0A2P2EAX2-F1
#
_entry.id   AF-A0A2P2EAX2-F1
#
_cell.length_a   1.000
_cell.length_b   1.000
_cell.length_c   1.000
_cell.angle_alpha   90.00
_cell.angle_beta   90.00
_cell.angle_gamma   90.00
#
_symmetry.space_group_name_H-M   'P 1'
#
loop_
_entity.id
_entity.type
_entity.pdbx_description
1 polymer ?
#
loop_
_entity_poly.entity_id
_entity_poly.type
_entity_poly.pdbx_seq_one_letter_code
_entity_poly.pdbx_strand_id
1 'polypeptide(L)' 'MSLLPWPRLLADAIGLGIPPKDFWALSVAEWRALCGPQTGLDQAGLARLSAAYPDEEIPTHDATE' A
#
# COMPACT_ATOMS: atom_id res chain seq x y z
N MET A 1 -23.02 17.24 9.34
CA MET A 1 -21.89 17.73 8.53
C MET A 1 -20.64 17.00 9.00
N SER A 2 -19.98 16.29 8.10
CA SER A 2 -18.86 15.40 8.41
C SER A 2 -17.69 16.19 8.99
N LEU A 3 -17.47 16.07 10.30
CA LEU A 3 -16.22 16.44 10.94
C LEU A 3 -15.39 15.16 10.97
N LEU A 4 -14.36 15.12 10.14
CA LEU A 4 -13.35 14.07 10.25
C LEU A 4 -12.92 13.95 11.73
N PRO A 5 -12.71 12.74 12.26
CA PRO A 5 -12.37 12.53 13.66
C PRO A 5 -10.91 12.94 13.95
N TRP A 6 -10.56 14.20 13.69
CA TRP A 6 -9.22 14.77 13.82
C TRP A 6 -8.54 14.48 15.16
N PRO A 7 -9.23 14.58 16.33
CA PRO A 7 -8.60 14.26 17.60
C PRO A 7 -8.15 12.81 17.69
N ARG A 8 -8.93 11.89 17.10
CA ARG A 8 -8.60 10.46 17.07
C ARG A 8 -7.43 10.17 16.12
N LEU A 9 -7.44 10.77 14.92
CA LEU A 9 -6.37 10.60 13.94
C LEU A 9 -5.02 11.10 14.48
N LEU A 10 -5.03 12.24 15.18
CA LEU A 10 -3.82 12.77 15.82
C LEU A 10 -3.33 11.86 16.96
N ALA A 11 -4.24 11.28 17.75
CA ALA A 11 -3.87 10.31 18.78
C ALA A 11 -3.25 9.03 18.19
N ASP A 12 -3.81 8.52 17.09
CA ASP A 12 -3.27 7.37 16.35
C ASP A 12 -1.86 7.70 15.80
N ALA A 13 -1.64 8.90 15.27
CA ALA A 13 -0.34 9.35 14.77
C ALA A 13 0.73 9.39 15.89
N ILE A 14 0.35 9.87 17.08
CA ILE A 14 1.24 9.87 18.25
C ILE A 14 1.58 8.43 18.67
N GLY A 15 0.62 7.51 18.62
CA GLY A 15 0.85 6.08 18.86
C GLY A 15 1.84 5.44 17.88
N LEU A 16 1.92 5.95 16.65
CA LEU A 16 2.89 5.54 15.62
C LEU A 16 4.25 6.26 15.75
N GLY A 17 4.42 7.15 16.73
CA GLY A 17 5.65 7.93 16.93
C GLY A 17 5.79 9.14 16.00
N ILE A 18 4.73 9.54 15.31
CA ILE A 18 4.71 10.70 14.41
C ILE A 18 4.42 11.95 15.25
N PRO A 19 5.32 12.95 15.30
CA PRO A 19 5.06 14.17 16.06
C PRO A 19 3.98 15.02 15.37
N PRO A 20 3.25 15.88 16.12
CA PRO A 20 2.13 16.64 15.57
C PRO A 20 2.47 17.48 14.35
N LYS A 21 3.67 18.09 14.31
CA LYS A 21 4.14 18.87 13.15
C LYS A 21 4.20 18.05 11.86
N ASP A 22 4.60 16.79 11.96
CA ASP A 22 4.80 15.91 10.82
C ASP A 22 3.44 15.35 10.39
N PHE A 23 2.54 15.05 11.34
CA PHE A 23 1.15 14.71 11.04
C PHE A 23 0.44 15.77 10.18
N TRP A 24 0.61 17.06 10.48
CA TRP A 24 0.01 18.14 9.69
C TRP A 24 0.69 18.36 8.33
N ALA A 25 1.92 17.88 8.16
CA ALA A 25 2.65 17.93 6.90
C ALA A 25 2.31 16.74 5.98
N LEU A 26 1.82 15.62 6.54
CA LEU A 26 1.45 14.43 5.77
C LEU A 26 0.28 14.71 4.83
N SER A 27 0.42 14.23 3.61
CA SER A 27 -0.70 14.13 2.68
C SER A 27 -1.66 13.01 3.08
N VAL A 28 -2.90 13.09 2.59
CA VAL A 28 -3.92 12.04 2.81
C VAL A 28 -3.46 10.68 2.24
N ALA A 29 -2.65 10.67 1.18
CA ALA A 29 -2.10 9.45 0.59
C ALA A 29 -1.08 8.78 1.51
N GLU A 30 -0.15 9.56 2.08
CA GLU A 30 0.85 9.03 3.02
C GLU A 30 0.20 8.57 4.33
N TRP A 31 -0.77 9.32 4.85
CA TRP A 31 -1.54 8.89 6.01
C TRP A 31 -2.26 7.54 5.75
N ARG A 32 -2.85 7.37 4.57
CA ARG A 32 -3.46 6.08 4.18
C ARG A 32 -2.44 4.96 3.99
N ALA A 33 -1.22 5.26 3.57
CA ALA A 33 -0.17 4.26 3.50
C ALA A 33 0.28 3.80 4.90
N LEU A 34 0.33 4.71 5.87
CA LEU A 34 0.73 4.43 7.25
C LEU A 34 -0.37 3.73 8.08
N CYS A 35 -1.63 4.10 7.87
CA CYS A 35 -2.76 3.61 8.66
C CYS A 35 -3.69 2.66 7.91
N GLY A 36 -3.51 2.52 6.60
CA GLY A 36 -4.30 1.62 5.80
C GLY A 36 -4.10 0.17 6.26
N PRO A 37 -5.10 -0.70 6.08
CA PRO A 37 -4.82 -2.12 6.13
C PRO A 37 -3.63 -2.38 5.20
N GLN A 38 -2.66 -3.18 5.65
CA GLN A 38 -1.63 -3.71 4.76
C GLN A 38 -2.36 -4.64 3.77
N THR A 39 -3.03 -4.06 2.78
CA THR A 39 -3.64 -4.75 1.64
C THR A 39 -2.52 -5.10 0.66
N GLY A 40 -1.41 -5.60 1.20
CA GLY A 40 -0.59 -6.50 0.44
C GLY A 40 -1.46 -7.70 0.11
N LEU A 41 -1.39 -8.14 -1.13
CA LEU A 41 -2.00 -9.40 -1.54
C LEU A 41 -1.46 -10.49 -0.61
N ASP A 42 -2.35 -11.22 0.07
CA ASP A 42 -1.91 -12.33 0.89
C ASP A 42 -1.30 -13.42 0.00
N GLN A 43 -0.56 -14.35 0.61
CA GLN A 43 0.12 -15.40 -0.14
C GLN A 43 -0.86 -16.20 -1.02
N ALA A 44 -2.09 -16.41 -0.53
CA ALA A 44 -3.14 -17.11 -1.26
C ALA A 44 -3.64 -16.30 -2.48
N GLY A 45 -3.84 -15.00 -2.33
CA GLY A 45 -4.19 -14.10 -3.42
C GLY A 45 -3.09 -14.03 -4.48
N LEU A 46 -1.82 -14.02 -4.06
CA LEU A 46 -0.69 -14.03 -4.99
C LEU A 46 -0.64 -15.32 -5.79
N ALA A 47 -0.75 -16.48 -5.12
CA ALA A 47 -0.79 -17.77 -5.79
C ALA A 47 -1.94 -17.86 -6.81
N ARG A 48 -3.11 -17.30 -6.48
CA ARG A 48 -4.26 -17.27 -7.39
C ARG A 48 -3.99 -16.42 -8.63
N LEU A 49 -3.33 -15.27 -8.49
CA LEU A 49 -2.99 -14.43 -9.64
C LEU A 49 -1.92 -15.09 -10.52
N SER A 50 -0.88 -15.67 -9.93
CA SER A 50 0.15 -16.39 -10.67
C SER A 50 -0.41 -17.57 -11.47
N ALA A 51 -1.42 -18.27 -10.93
CA ALA A 51 -2.09 -19.34 -11.66
C ALA A 51 -3.04 -18.83 -12.76
N ALA A 52 -3.68 -17.68 -12.56
CA ALA A 52 -4.62 -17.09 -13.52
C ALA A 52 -3.92 -16.42 -14.71
N TYR A 53 -2.72 -15.92 -14.50
CA TYR A 53 -1.90 -15.24 -15.51
C TYR A 53 -0.50 -15.86 -15.54
N PRO A 54 -0.35 -17.09 -16.07
CA PRO A 54 0.96 -17.70 -16.24
C PRO A 54 1.80 -16.88 -17.22
N ASP A 55 3.10 -16.73 -16.94
CA ASP A 55 4.01 -16.06 -17.85
C ASP A 55 4.05 -16.81 -19.20
N GLU A 56 3.94 -16.06 -20.29
CA GLU A 56 4.19 -16.61 -21.62
C GLU A 56 5.70 -16.78 -21.79
N GLU A 57 6.12 -17.94 -22.29
CA GLU A 57 7.51 -18.11 -22.72
C GLU A 57 7.79 -17.08 -23.82
N ILE A 58 8.56 -16.05 -23.49
CA ILE A 58 9.14 -15.17 -24.51
C ILE A 58 10.00 -16.09 -25.37
N PRO A 59 9.68 -16.30 -26.65
CA PRO A 59 10.53 -17.13 -27.49
C PRO A 59 11.92 -16.51 -27.43
N THR A 60 12.90 -17.30 -26.96
CA THR A 60 14.31 -16.96 -27.08
C THR A 60 14.48 -16.53 -28.53
N HIS A 61 14.77 -15.24 -28.73
CA HIS A 61 15.16 -14.74 -30.02
C HIS A 61 16.53 -15.36 -30.30
N ASP A 62 16.50 -16.61 -30.75
CA ASP A 62 17.69 -17.34 -31.13
C ASP A 62 18.33 -16.57 -32.27
N ALA A 63 19.45 -15.97 -31.90
CA ALA A 63 20.47 -15.40 -32.74
C ALA A 63 20.51 -16.08 -34.12
N THR A 64 19.92 -15.43 -35.11
CA THR A 64 20.29 -15.64 -36.51
C THR A 64 20.37 -14.26 -37.15
N GLU A 65 21.56 -13.67 -36.98
CA GLU A 65 22.13 -12.70 -37.94
C GLU A 65 22.13 -13.27 -39.36
#